data_AF-A0A1E5QJ48-F1
#
_entry.id   AF-A0A1E5QJ48-F1
#
_cell.length_a   1.000
_cell.length_b   1.000
_cell.length_c   1.000
_cell.angle_alpha   90.00
_cell.angle_beta   90.00
_cell.angle_gamma   90.00
#
_symmetry.space_group_name_H-M   'P 1'
#
loop_
_entity.id
_entity.type
_entity.pdbx_description
1 polymer ?
#
loop_
_entity_poly.entity_id
_entity_poly.type
_entity_poly.pdbx_seq_one_letter_code
_entity_poly.pdbx_strand_id
1 'polypeptide(L)'
;MASHDGLPPEIVVPELQKHYTNFVQSLGQVLTDITALEVSTMVVSHISASKFIPEEAYRDIYEIPDNGDTQYFRDRQIPESLYPQYLAIRRKLIAAYQRIPLSLDQPTSNWTETLPNPNNPNDTPRVQSLLSDPRFLRGLRKISEIKTSLDQYDGNFPLNHLIYAQTVMQLDGDILHRYHQGLLEQENRELLIKIHQEGVISGEKQWRGVIGFMVDFVQMLLHKQANSASLPPTSR
;
A
#
# COMPACT_ATOMS: atom_id res chain seq x y z
N MET A 1 57.51 -4.53 -0.77
CA MET A 1 56.62 -4.18 -1.90
C MET A 1 56.10 -5.48 -2.47
N ALA A 2 54.83 -5.81 -2.56
CA ALA A 2 53.58 -5.37 -1.97
C ALA A 2 52.66 -6.58 -2.20
N SER A 3 52.05 -7.10 -1.14
CA SER A 3 51.18 -8.27 -1.18
C SER A 3 49.90 -7.96 -1.97
N HIS A 4 49.52 -8.84 -2.89
CA HIS A 4 48.21 -8.82 -3.52
C HIS A 4 47.21 -9.50 -2.57
N ASP A 5 46.39 -8.69 -1.89
CA ASP A 5 45.22 -9.14 -1.14
C ASP A 5 44.18 -9.72 -2.12
N GLY A 6 44.07 -11.05 -2.13
CA GLY A 6 42.94 -11.75 -2.70
C GLY A 6 41.78 -11.74 -1.70
N LEU A 7 40.66 -11.12 -2.08
CA LEU A 7 39.40 -11.23 -1.35
C LEU A 7 38.97 -12.71 -1.26
N PRO A 8 38.56 -13.22 -0.08
CA PRO A 8 38.14 -14.61 0.07
C PRO A 8 36.74 -14.84 -0.55
N PRO A 9 36.51 -15.93 -1.28
CA PRO A 9 35.25 -16.22 -1.97
C PRO A 9 34.13 -16.78 -1.08
N GLU A 10 34.25 -16.73 0.25
CA GLU A 10 33.47 -17.61 1.14
C GLU A 10 32.26 -16.94 1.85
N ILE A 11 32.01 -15.65 1.64
CA ILE A 11 31.02 -14.89 2.47
C ILE A 11 29.68 -14.62 1.74
N VAL A 12 29.59 -14.83 0.42
CA VAL A 12 28.38 -14.47 -0.35
C VAL A 12 27.27 -15.55 -0.29
N VAL A 13 27.64 -16.80 0.03
CA VAL A 13 26.75 -17.98 0.00
C VAL A 13 25.71 -18.03 1.13
N PRO A 14 26.04 -17.68 2.39
CA PRO A 14 25.08 -17.77 3.51
C PRO A 14 23.97 -16.70 3.45
N GLU A 15 24.28 -15.50 2.94
CA GLU A 15 23.31 -14.42 2.86
C GLU A 15 22.19 -14.73 1.88
N LEU A 16 22.50 -15.22 0.68
CA LEU A 16 21.47 -15.50 -0.32
C LEU A 16 20.53 -16.63 0.12
N GLN A 17 21.07 -17.67 0.76
CA GLN A 17 20.27 -18.74 1.36
C GLN A 17 19.39 -18.24 2.51
N LYS A 18 19.92 -17.36 3.36
CA LYS A 18 19.16 -16.73 4.44
C LYS A 18 18.02 -15.85 3.90
N HIS A 19 18.28 -15.06 2.85
CA HIS A 19 17.27 -14.24 2.18
C HIS A 19 16.20 -15.09 1.49
N TYR A 20 16.57 -16.25 0.94
CA TYR A 20 15.64 -17.23 0.40
C TYR A 20 14.74 -17.84 1.47
N THR A 21 15.30 -18.32 2.57
CA THR A 21 14.51 -18.90 3.67
C THR A 21 13.54 -17.84 4.21
N ASN A 22 14.01 -16.60 4.38
CA ASN A 22 13.17 -15.49 4.80
C ASN A 22 12.06 -15.18 3.76
N PHE A 23 12.38 -15.21 2.46
CA PHE A 23 11.39 -14.99 1.40
C PHE A 23 10.35 -16.10 1.37
N VAL A 24 10.76 -17.37 1.35
CA VAL A 24 9.85 -18.52 1.33
C VAL A 24 9.03 -18.61 2.61
N GLN A 25 9.61 -18.28 3.76
CA GLN A 25 8.91 -18.26 5.03
C GLN A 25 7.92 -17.09 5.10
N SER A 26 8.28 -15.91 4.56
CA SER A 26 7.35 -14.78 4.42
C SER A 26 6.21 -15.09 3.45
N LEU A 27 6.50 -15.75 2.32
CA LEU A 27 5.50 -16.18 1.36
C LEU A 27 4.63 -17.28 1.95
N GLY A 28 5.21 -18.23 2.67
CA GLY A 28 4.50 -19.30 3.38
C GLY A 28 3.58 -18.74 4.46
N GLN A 29 4.02 -17.70 5.19
CA GLN A 29 3.21 -17.02 6.19
C GLN A 29 2.05 -16.24 5.55
N VAL A 30 2.32 -15.50 4.47
CA VAL A 30 1.27 -14.84 3.66
C VAL A 30 0.28 -15.87 3.11
N LEU A 31 0.74 -17.00 2.58
CA LEU A 31 -0.11 -18.09 2.09
C LEU A 31 -0.89 -18.81 3.20
N THR A 32 -0.39 -18.82 4.44
CA THR A 32 -1.08 -19.38 5.61
C THR A 32 -2.17 -18.41 6.10
N ASP A 33 -1.92 -17.10 6.02
CA ASP A 33 -2.91 -16.05 6.32
C ASP A 33 -4.06 -16.03 5.29
N ILE A 34 -3.83 -16.46 4.03
CA ILE A 34 -4.86 -16.64 2.98
C ILE A 34 -5.93 -17.68 3.36
N THR A 35 -5.74 -18.48 4.41
CA THR A 35 -6.74 -19.49 4.82
C THR A 35 -8.10 -18.90 5.19
N ALA A 36 -8.20 -17.58 5.37
CA ALA A 36 -9.46 -16.84 5.43
C ALA A 36 -9.55 -15.85 4.25
N LEU A 37 -10.20 -16.27 3.15
CA LEU A 37 -10.56 -15.36 2.05
C LEU A 37 -11.73 -14.47 2.49
N GLU A 38 -11.49 -13.17 2.73
CA GLU A 38 -12.55 -12.19 2.97
C GLU A 38 -12.93 -11.50 1.65
N VAL A 39 -14.20 -11.67 1.24
CA VAL A 39 -14.75 -11.01 0.05
C VAL A 39 -15.72 -9.92 0.50
N SER A 40 -15.34 -8.66 0.28
CA SER A 40 -16.16 -7.50 0.59
C SER A 40 -16.69 -6.86 -0.69
N THR A 41 -18.00 -6.67 -0.80
CA THR A 41 -18.63 -5.96 -1.93
C THR A 41 -19.38 -4.73 -1.44
N MET A 42 -19.10 -3.58 -2.05
CA MET A 42 -19.75 -2.31 -1.69
C MET A 42 -20.29 -1.58 -2.93
N VAL A 43 -21.47 -0.97 -2.78
CA VAL A 43 -22.00 0.00 -3.72
C VAL A 43 -21.69 1.39 -3.18
N VAL A 44 -21.05 2.21 -4.00
CA VAL A 44 -20.53 3.52 -3.60
C VAL A 44 -20.99 4.58 -4.60
N SER A 45 -21.14 5.82 -4.13
CA SER A 45 -21.43 6.97 -5.00
C SER A 45 -20.22 7.39 -5.85
N HIS A 46 -19.01 6.89 -5.57
CA HIS A 46 -17.80 7.21 -6.32
C HIS A 46 -16.68 6.17 -6.10
N ILE A 47 -15.89 5.91 -7.14
CA ILE A 47 -14.68 5.07 -7.09
C ILE A 47 -13.48 5.89 -7.58
N SER A 48 -12.49 6.12 -6.72
CA SER A 48 -11.27 6.87 -7.11
C SER A 48 -10.26 6.02 -7.88
N ALA A 49 -9.65 6.63 -8.91
CA ALA A 49 -8.53 6.10 -9.66
C ALA A 49 -7.16 6.40 -9.01
N SER A 50 -7.11 7.26 -7.98
CA SER A 50 -5.85 7.74 -7.41
C SER A 50 -5.05 6.62 -6.74
N LYS A 51 -3.78 6.48 -7.13
CA LYS A 51 -2.84 5.57 -6.49
C LYS A 51 -2.49 6.12 -5.10
N PHE A 52 -2.61 5.29 -4.08
CA PHE A 52 -2.20 5.67 -2.72
C PHE A 52 -0.67 5.80 -2.62
N ILE A 53 -0.19 7.02 -2.40
CA ILE A 53 1.20 7.32 -2.08
C ILE A 53 1.24 7.81 -0.62
N PRO A 54 1.84 7.06 0.32
CA PRO A 54 1.75 7.35 1.76
C PRO A 54 2.24 8.75 2.15
N GLU A 55 3.37 9.19 1.60
CA GLU A 55 3.99 10.47 1.92
C GLU A 55 3.13 11.64 1.45
N GLU A 56 2.60 11.55 0.23
CA GLU A 56 1.68 12.55 -0.33
C GLU A 56 0.37 12.58 0.44
N ALA A 57 -0.25 11.41 0.67
CA ALA A 57 -1.49 11.32 1.43
C ALA A 57 -1.34 11.88 2.85
N TYR A 58 -0.22 11.57 3.53
CA TYR A 58 0.06 12.09 4.85
C TYR A 58 0.22 13.61 4.83
N ARG A 59 1.01 14.15 3.89
CA ARG A 59 1.22 15.60 3.76
C ARG A 59 -0.08 16.34 3.42
N ASP A 60 -0.87 15.83 2.48
CA ASP A 60 -2.11 16.45 2.04
C ASP A 60 -3.17 16.54 3.14
N ILE A 61 -3.29 15.48 3.95
CA ILE A 61 -4.15 15.50 5.15
C ILE A 61 -3.48 16.33 6.26
N TYR A 62 -2.13 16.37 6.29
CA TYR A 62 -1.41 17.14 7.28
C TYR A 62 -1.63 18.66 7.13
N GLU A 63 -1.80 19.14 5.91
CA GLU A 63 -2.01 20.56 5.64
C GLU A 63 -3.39 21.07 6.03
N ILE A 64 -4.36 20.19 6.27
CA ILE A 64 -5.69 20.59 6.74
C ILE A 64 -5.54 21.25 8.13
N PRO A 65 -5.97 22.52 8.30
CA PRO A 65 -5.81 23.24 9.55
C PRO A 65 -6.61 22.57 10.68
N ASP A 66 -6.07 22.56 11.89
CA ASP A 66 -6.73 22.05 13.09
C ASP A 66 -7.33 23.17 13.96
N ASN A 67 -6.93 24.42 13.71
CA ASN A 67 -7.24 25.61 14.51
C ASN A 67 -8.44 26.42 13.98
N GLY A 68 -9.22 25.87 13.05
CA GLY A 68 -10.37 26.56 12.46
C GLY A 68 -10.01 27.68 11.47
N ASP A 69 -8.74 27.77 11.06
CA ASP A 69 -8.34 28.64 9.95
C ASP A 69 -9.07 28.22 8.66
N THR A 70 -9.65 29.21 8.00
CA THR A 70 -10.43 29.03 6.77
C THR A 70 -9.65 29.37 5.51
N GLN A 71 -8.42 29.87 5.63
CA GLN A 71 -7.59 30.25 4.50
C GLN A 71 -7.25 29.04 3.61
N TYR A 72 -6.87 27.91 4.19
CA TYR A 72 -6.66 26.65 3.46
C TYR A 72 -7.83 26.29 2.54
N PHE A 73 -9.06 26.44 3.05
CA PHE A 73 -10.26 26.07 2.31
C PHE A 73 -10.61 27.08 1.22
N ARG A 74 -10.45 28.38 1.49
CA ARG A 74 -10.67 29.45 0.52
C ARG A 74 -9.70 29.36 -0.65
N ASP A 75 -8.41 29.16 -0.38
CA ASP A 75 -7.37 29.07 -1.41
C ASP A 75 -7.60 27.88 -2.35
N ARG A 76 -8.20 26.80 -1.82
CA ARG A 76 -8.55 25.59 -2.57
C ARG A 76 -9.99 25.57 -3.11
N GLN A 77 -10.73 26.68 -2.95
CA GLN A 77 -12.12 26.82 -3.40
C GLN A 77 -13.06 25.72 -2.87
N ILE A 78 -12.81 25.21 -1.66
CA ILE A 78 -13.62 24.18 -1.04
C ILE A 78 -14.95 24.81 -0.55
N PRO A 79 -16.12 24.19 -0.79
CA PRO A 79 -17.40 24.68 -0.27
C PRO A 79 -17.43 24.71 1.27
N GLU A 80 -17.99 25.77 1.86
CA GLU A 80 -18.11 25.92 3.33
C GLU A 80 -18.87 24.76 4.00
N SER A 81 -19.82 24.16 3.29
CA SER A 81 -20.59 22.99 3.75
C SER A 81 -19.71 21.74 3.98
N LEU A 82 -18.51 21.69 3.39
CA LEU A 82 -17.57 20.58 3.51
C LEU A 82 -16.51 20.79 4.61
N TYR A 83 -16.37 22.00 5.17
CA TYR A 83 -15.31 22.29 6.15
C TYR A 83 -15.35 21.33 7.35
N PRO A 84 -16.51 21.04 7.97
CA PRO A 84 -16.56 20.10 9.10
C PRO A 84 -16.03 18.70 8.75
N GLN A 85 -16.24 18.25 7.52
CA GLN A 85 -15.84 16.93 7.02
C GLN A 85 -14.32 16.88 6.82
N TYR A 86 -13.70 17.92 6.26
CA TYR A 86 -12.23 18.01 6.19
C TYR A 86 -11.58 18.08 7.58
N LEU A 87 -12.14 18.87 8.50
CA LEU A 87 -11.67 18.90 9.89
C LEU A 87 -11.82 17.53 10.56
N ALA A 88 -12.88 16.77 10.24
CA ALA A 88 -13.04 15.42 10.75
C ALA A 88 -11.98 14.45 10.21
N ILE A 89 -11.54 14.59 8.96
CA ILE A 89 -10.43 13.82 8.38
C ILE A 89 -9.14 14.10 9.15
N ARG A 90 -8.83 15.38 9.40
CA ARG A 90 -7.68 15.79 10.22
C ARG A 90 -7.70 15.15 11.61
N ARG A 91 -8.85 15.19 12.30
CA ARG A 91 -9.03 14.53 13.61
C ARG A 91 -8.84 13.01 13.55
N LYS A 92 -9.30 12.35 12.49
CA LYS A 92 -9.09 10.91 12.29
C LYS A 92 -7.61 10.57 12.13
N LEU A 93 -6.84 11.41 11.42
CA LEU A 93 -5.39 11.23 11.31
C LEU A 93 -4.72 11.31 12.69
N ILE A 94 -5.12 12.30 13.50
CA ILE A 94 -4.60 12.47 14.86
C ILE A 94 -4.92 11.25 15.73
N ALA A 95 -6.17 10.78 15.71
CA ALA A 95 -6.59 9.60 16.46
C ALA A 95 -5.86 8.33 15.99
N ALA A 96 -5.56 8.20 14.69
CA ALA A 96 -4.81 7.07 14.16
C ALA A 96 -3.36 7.07 14.67
N TYR A 97 -2.71 8.24 14.72
CA TYR A 97 -1.39 8.41 15.30
C TYR A 97 -1.36 8.04 16.79
N GLN A 98 -2.33 8.54 17.57
CA GLN A 98 -2.43 8.28 19.02
C GLN A 98 -2.69 6.81 19.38
N ARG A 99 -3.19 6.00 18.44
CA ARG A 99 -3.46 4.57 18.64
C ARG A 99 -2.25 3.68 18.42
N ILE A 100 -1.14 4.22 17.92
CA ILE A 100 0.10 3.46 17.78
C ILE A 100 0.62 3.19 19.19
N PRO A 101 0.65 1.93 19.67
CA PRO A 101 1.17 1.63 20.98
C PRO A 101 2.65 2.03 21.04
N LEU A 102 2.98 2.81 22.08
CA LEU A 102 4.37 3.05 22.49
C LEU A 102 4.95 1.68 22.87
N SER A 103 5.74 1.08 21.99
CA SER A 103 6.34 -0.22 22.25
C SER A 103 7.31 -0.10 23.43
N LEU A 104 7.08 -0.87 24.49
CA LEU A 104 7.87 -0.85 25.74
C LEU A 104 9.35 -1.22 25.57
N ASP A 105 9.73 -1.82 24.44
CA ASP A 105 11.06 -2.38 24.19
C ASP A 105 11.94 -1.57 23.21
N GLN A 106 11.51 -0.38 22.78
CA GLN A 106 12.37 0.55 22.06
C GLN A 106 12.55 1.84 22.86
N PRO A 107 13.76 2.42 22.94
CA PRO A 107 13.98 3.72 23.55
C PRO A 107 13.46 4.80 22.59
N THR A 108 12.15 4.85 22.37
CA THR A 108 11.51 5.88 21.55
C THR A 108 11.30 7.13 22.39
N SER A 109 12.39 7.85 22.69
CA SER A 109 12.35 9.16 23.38
C SER A 109 11.73 10.30 22.56
N ASN A 110 11.16 10.02 21.37
CA ASN A 110 10.83 11.06 20.38
C ASN A 110 9.34 11.13 19.99
N TRP A 111 8.44 10.37 20.64
CA TRP A 111 7.00 10.52 20.39
C TRP A 111 6.44 11.64 21.27
N THR A 112 6.18 12.79 20.66
CA THR A 112 5.48 13.92 21.29
C THR A 112 3.96 13.74 21.15
N GLU A 113 3.18 14.46 21.96
CA GLU A 113 1.70 14.56 21.83
C GLU A 113 1.26 15.06 20.44
N THR A 114 2.17 15.72 19.72
CA THR A 114 1.95 16.38 18.43
C THR A 114 2.40 15.51 17.25
N LEU A 115 1.64 15.58 16.15
CA LEU A 115 1.99 14.85 14.92
C LEU A 115 3.29 15.40 14.31
N PRO A 116 4.19 14.52 13.84
CA PRO A 116 5.39 14.93 13.10
C PRO A 116 5.03 15.76 11.86
N ASN A 117 5.70 16.91 11.67
CA ASN A 117 5.44 17.77 10.53
C ASN A 117 6.17 17.26 9.27
N PRO A 118 5.47 16.87 8.20
CA PRO A 118 6.09 16.36 6.97
C PRO A 118 6.92 17.40 6.21
N ASN A 119 6.70 18.70 6.47
CA ASN A 119 7.42 19.80 5.84
C ASN A 119 8.62 20.27 6.69
N ASN A 120 8.81 19.70 7.89
CA ASN A 120 9.95 19.99 8.76
C ASN A 120 11.05 18.93 8.59
N PRO A 121 12.26 19.31 8.11
CA PRO A 121 13.36 18.35 7.93
C PRO A 121 13.71 17.58 9.20
N ASN A 122 13.54 18.18 10.38
CA ASN A 122 13.85 17.55 11.66
C ASN A 122 12.86 16.42 12.03
N ASP A 123 11.65 16.44 11.48
CA ASP A 123 10.62 15.42 11.71
C ASP A 123 10.65 14.30 10.66
N THR A 124 11.41 14.44 9.57
CA THR A 124 11.58 13.41 8.51
C THR A 124 11.79 11.99 9.04
N PRO A 125 12.74 11.72 9.98
CA PRO A 125 12.91 10.36 10.48
C PRO A 125 11.69 9.84 11.26
N ARG A 126 10.96 10.73 11.95
CA ARG A 126 9.73 10.38 12.67
C ARG A 126 8.59 10.08 11.71
N VAL A 127 8.45 10.88 10.65
CA VAL A 127 7.49 10.64 9.56
C VAL A 127 7.79 9.31 8.88
N GLN A 128 9.06 9.01 8.57
CA GLN A 128 9.43 7.75 7.95
C GLN A 128 9.12 6.54 8.85
N SER A 129 9.43 6.65 10.15
CA SER A 129 9.08 5.62 11.13
C SER A 129 7.58 5.42 11.23
N LEU A 130 6.80 6.50 11.19
CA LEU A 130 5.34 6.48 11.26
C LEU A 130 4.73 5.83 10.01
N LEU A 131 5.22 6.18 8.82
CA LEU A 131 4.80 5.60 7.54
C LEU A 131 5.30 4.17 7.34
N SER A 132 6.18 3.67 8.20
CA SER A 132 6.59 2.27 8.20
C SER A 132 5.67 1.39 9.07
N ASP A 133 4.83 1.96 9.94
CA ASP A 133 3.87 1.19 10.74
C ASP A 133 2.68 0.75 9.86
N PRO A 134 2.43 -0.56 9.71
CA PRO A 134 1.41 -1.08 8.81
C PRO A 134 -0.02 -0.74 9.26
N ARG A 135 -0.28 -0.57 10.57
CA ARG A 135 -1.60 -0.20 11.09
C ARG A 135 -1.89 1.26 10.80
N PHE A 136 -0.88 2.12 10.97
CA PHE A 136 -0.97 3.53 10.59
C PHE A 136 -1.19 3.68 9.10
N LEU A 137 -0.42 2.98 8.25
CA LEU A 137 -0.61 3.01 6.79
C LEU A 137 -2.01 2.58 6.35
N ARG A 138 -2.55 1.51 6.93
CA ARG A 138 -3.94 1.07 6.66
C ARG A 138 -4.94 2.16 7.04
N GLY A 139 -4.75 2.80 8.20
CA GLY A 139 -5.57 3.93 8.66
C GLY A 139 -5.47 5.14 7.73
N LEU A 140 -4.26 5.55 7.40
CA LEU A 140 -3.95 6.67 6.50
C LEU A 140 -4.58 6.45 5.12
N ARG A 141 -4.47 5.24 4.55
CA ARG A 141 -5.12 4.88 3.28
C ARG A 141 -6.62 5.09 3.35
N LYS A 142 -7.30 4.54 4.36
CA LYS A 142 -8.74 4.72 4.55
C LYS A 142 -9.13 6.21 4.68
N ILE A 143 -8.33 7.00 5.39
CA ILE A 143 -8.57 8.45 5.55
C ILE A 143 -8.38 9.17 4.21
N SER A 144 -7.35 8.83 3.44
CA SER A 144 -7.06 9.42 2.13
C SER A 144 -8.14 9.13 1.08
N GLU A 145 -8.76 7.95 1.14
CA GLU A 145 -9.90 7.62 0.27
C GLU A 145 -11.11 8.51 0.57
N ILE A 146 -11.39 8.78 1.85
CA ILE A 146 -12.46 9.70 2.26
C ILE A 146 -12.14 11.12 1.79
N LYS A 147 -10.89 11.60 1.98
CA LYS A 147 -10.49 12.92 1.49
C LYS A 147 -10.68 13.05 -0.01
N THR A 148 -10.23 12.05 -0.77
CA THR A 148 -10.37 12.04 -2.23
C THR A 148 -11.83 12.13 -2.65
N SER A 149 -12.73 11.41 -1.98
CA SER A 149 -14.17 11.50 -2.26
C SER A 149 -14.78 12.87 -1.96
N LEU A 150 -14.23 13.61 -0.98
CA LEU A 150 -14.65 14.98 -0.67
C LEU A 150 -14.06 16.01 -1.63
N ASP A 151 -12.79 15.86 -2.01
CA ASP A 151 -12.12 16.72 -2.99
C ASP A 151 -12.84 16.67 -4.36
N GLN A 152 -13.47 15.53 -4.64
CA GLN A 152 -14.24 15.30 -5.85
C GLN A 152 -15.72 15.69 -5.70
N TYR A 153 -16.16 16.13 -4.51
CA TYR A 153 -17.50 16.69 -4.30
C TYR A 153 -17.57 18.12 -4.86
N ASP A 154 -17.42 18.23 -6.16
CA ASP A 154 -17.80 19.38 -6.93
C ASP A 154 -18.82 18.84 -7.93
N GLY A 155 -20.08 19.29 -7.88
CA GLY A 155 -21.23 18.66 -8.53
C GLY A 155 -21.18 18.57 -10.07
N ASN A 156 -20.01 18.75 -10.67
CA ASN A 156 -19.71 18.73 -12.07
C ASN A 156 -18.53 17.79 -12.35
N PHE A 157 -18.77 16.49 -12.20
CA PHE A 157 -17.80 15.48 -12.60
C PHE A 157 -17.65 15.49 -14.13
N PRO A 158 -16.44 15.68 -14.70
CA PRO A 158 -16.23 15.36 -16.09
C PRO A 158 -16.46 13.84 -16.27
N LEU A 159 -17.48 13.48 -17.06
CA LEU A 159 -17.88 12.11 -17.44
C LEU A 159 -16.70 11.19 -17.85
N ASN A 160 -15.58 11.79 -18.23
CA ASN A 160 -14.40 11.12 -18.77
C ASN A 160 -13.57 10.35 -17.71
N HIS A 161 -13.90 10.44 -16.42
CA HIS A 161 -13.16 9.74 -15.35
C HIS A 161 -14.03 8.86 -14.44
N LEU A 162 -15.27 8.55 -14.82
CA LEU A 162 -16.15 7.75 -13.98
C LEU A 162 -15.77 6.25 -14.02
N ILE A 163 -15.32 5.73 -12.88
CA ILE A 163 -15.09 4.28 -12.72
C ILE A 163 -16.38 3.64 -12.24
N TYR A 164 -16.94 2.74 -13.05
CA TYR A 164 -18.17 2.02 -12.71
C TYR A 164 -17.95 0.79 -11.83
N ALA A 165 -16.79 0.15 -11.94
CA ALA A 165 -16.46 -1.03 -11.17
C ALA A 165 -14.94 -1.08 -10.90
N GLN A 166 -14.57 -1.55 -9.72
CA GLN A 166 -13.18 -1.76 -9.33
C GLN A 166 -13.09 -3.05 -8.50
N THR A 167 -12.00 -3.78 -8.69
CA THR A 167 -11.67 -4.94 -7.86
C THR A 167 -10.22 -4.80 -7.42
N VAL A 168 -10.00 -4.85 -6.11
CA VAL A 168 -8.69 -4.83 -5.48
C VAL A 168 -8.48 -6.19 -4.84
N MET A 169 -7.41 -6.88 -5.24
CA MET A 169 -6.96 -8.14 -4.64
C MET A 169 -5.66 -7.86 -3.90
N GLN A 170 -5.61 -8.19 -2.61
CA GLN A 170 -4.41 -8.05 -1.78
C GLN A 170 -3.72 -9.40 -1.58
N LEU A 171 -2.43 -9.36 -1.22
CA LEU A 171 -1.61 -10.57 -1.05
C LEU A 171 -2.03 -11.41 0.17
N ASP A 172 -2.65 -10.78 1.18
CA ASP A 172 -3.20 -11.43 2.38
C ASP A 172 -4.56 -12.09 2.13
N GLY A 173 -5.08 -12.07 0.90
CA GLY A 173 -6.33 -12.76 0.53
C GLY A 173 -7.58 -11.88 0.57
N ASP A 174 -7.47 -10.63 0.99
CA ASP A 174 -8.59 -9.70 0.97
C ASP A 174 -8.98 -9.32 -0.47
N ILE A 175 -10.23 -9.58 -0.84
CA ILE A 175 -10.82 -9.17 -2.12
C ILE A 175 -11.88 -8.11 -1.87
N LEU A 176 -11.70 -6.93 -2.46
CA LEU A 176 -12.64 -5.84 -2.37
C LEU A 176 -13.24 -5.49 -3.74
N HIS A 177 -14.55 -5.64 -3.87
CA HIS A 177 -15.33 -5.17 -5.01
C HIS A 177 -16.02 -3.83 -4.67
N ARG A 178 -15.88 -2.85 -5.56
CA ARG A 178 -16.60 -1.59 -5.51
C ARG A 178 -17.37 -1.42 -6.81
N TYR A 179 -18.67 -1.13 -6.70
CA TYR A 179 -19.52 -0.78 -7.83
C TYR A 179 -20.09 0.62 -7.62
N HIS A 180 -20.02 1.44 -8.67
CA HIS A 180 -20.64 2.75 -8.65
C HIS A 180 -22.17 2.62 -8.66
N GLN A 181 -22.88 3.40 -7.86
CA GLN A 181 -24.35 3.34 -7.79
C GLN A 181 -25.00 3.53 -9.16
N GLY A 182 -24.50 4.49 -9.93
CA GLY A 182 -24.99 4.77 -11.29
C GLY A 182 -24.79 3.62 -12.29
N LEU A 183 -23.99 2.58 -11.97
CA LEU A 183 -23.90 1.36 -12.78
C LEU A 183 -25.24 0.61 -12.80
N LEU A 184 -25.98 0.63 -11.69
CA LEU A 184 -27.24 -0.12 -11.53
C LEU A 184 -28.38 0.47 -12.36
N GLU A 185 -28.26 1.76 -12.67
CA GLU A 185 -29.22 2.55 -13.43
C GLU A 185 -28.95 2.52 -14.94
N GLN A 186 -27.81 1.99 -15.40
CA GLN A 186 -27.48 1.88 -16.82
C GLN A 186 -28.32 0.79 -17.51
N GLU A 187 -28.77 1.08 -18.73
CA GLU A 187 -29.46 0.09 -19.58
C GLU A 187 -28.59 -1.14 -19.89
N ASN A 188 -27.27 -0.95 -20.03
CA ASN A 188 -26.30 -1.99 -20.36
C ASN A 188 -25.55 -2.55 -19.14
N ARG A 189 -26.10 -2.41 -17.93
CA ARG A 189 -25.43 -2.83 -16.67
C ARG A 189 -24.90 -4.26 -16.70
N GLU A 190 -25.65 -5.20 -17.28
CA GLU A 190 -25.27 -6.62 -17.30
C GLU A 190 -24.03 -6.84 -18.16
N LEU A 191 -23.94 -6.15 -19.30
CA LEU A 191 -22.76 -6.18 -20.16
C LEU A 191 -21.55 -5.56 -19.46
N LEU A 192 -21.72 -4.42 -18.77
CA LEU A 192 -20.65 -3.75 -18.04
C LEU A 192 -20.11 -4.62 -16.89
N ILE A 193 -21.00 -5.25 -16.12
CA ILE A 193 -20.62 -6.19 -15.06
C ILE A 193 -19.89 -7.40 -15.65
N LYS A 194 -20.38 -7.95 -16.77
CA LYS A 194 -19.76 -9.10 -17.43
C LYS A 194 -18.34 -8.77 -17.93
N ILE A 195 -18.16 -7.65 -18.62
CA ILE A 195 -16.84 -7.19 -19.10
C ILE A 195 -15.89 -7.00 -17.91
N HIS A 196 -16.36 -6.40 -16.82
CA HIS A 196 -15.57 -6.25 -15.60
C HIS A 196 -15.16 -7.60 -15.01
N GLN A 197 -16.07 -8.56 -14.89
CA GLN A 197 -15.79 -9.90 -14.39
C GLN A 197 -14.77 -10.64 -15.27
N GLU A 198 -14.90 -10.57 -16.60
CA GLU A 198 -13.92 -11.14 -17.54
C GLU A 198 -12.54 -10.50 -17.36
N GLY A 199 -12.50 -9.18 -17.15
CA GLY A 199 -11.28 -8.44 -16.82
C GLY A 199 -10.63 -8.91 -15.52
N VAL A 200 -11.42 -9.10 -14.45
CA VAL A 200 -10.94 -9.60 -13.15
C VAL A 200 -10.36 -11.01 -13.29
N ILE A 201 -11.07 -11.93 -13.94
CA ILE A 201 -10.62 -13.32 -14.14
C ILE A 201 -9.31 -13.35 -14.96
N SER A 202 -9.25 -12.55 -16.04
CA SER A 202 -8.04 -12.42 -16.86
C SER A 202 -6.87 -11.87 -16.05
N GLY A 203 -7.11 -10.82 -15.24
CA GLY A 203 -6.11 -10.22 -14.37
C GLY A 203 -5.61 -11.18 -13.29
N GLU A 204 -6.50 -11.93 -12.65
CA GLU A 204 -6.14 -12.97 -11.68
C GLU A 204 -5.22 -14.02 -12.32
N LYS A 205 -5.57 -14.51 -13.51
CA LYS A 205 -4.75 -15.48 -14.25
C LYS A 205 -3.36 -14.94 -14.56
N GLN A 206 -3.26 -13.68 -14.99
CA GLN A 206 -1.97 -13.02 -15.24
C GLN A 206 -1.14 -12.89 -13.96
N TRP A 207 -1.75 -12.44 -12.86
CA TRP A 207 -1.08 -12.31 -11.56
C TRP A 207 -0.56 -13.64 -11.04
N ARG A 208 -1.37 -14.71 -11.10
CA ARG A 208 -0.93 -16.07 -10.76
C ARG A 208 0.25 -16.52 -11.62
N GLY A 209 0.23 -16.20 -12.91
CA GLY A 209 1.33 -16.48 -13.82
C GLY A 209 2.62 -15.76 -13.44
N VAL A 210 2.56 -14.48 -13.06
CA VAL A 210 3.71 -13.70 -12.60
C VAL A 210 4.28 -14.26 -11.30
N ILE A 211 3.43 -14.57 -10.33
CA ILE A 211 3.86 -15.18 -9.05
C ILE A 211 4.51 -16.53 -9.31
N GLY A 212 3.89 -17.38 -10.14
CA GLY A 212 4.46 -18.67 -10.56
C GLY A 212 5.84 -18.49 -11.19
N PHE A 213 5.98 -17.57 -12.14
CA PHE A 213 7.26 -17.26 -12.77
C PHE A 213 8.33 -16.81 -11.75
N MET A 214 7.98 -15.95 -10.78
CA MET A 214 8.92 -15.53 -9.74
C MET A 214 9.40 -16.70 -8.89
N VAL A 215 8.48 -17.61 -8.51
CA VAL A 215 8.81 -18.82 -7.75
C VAL A 215 9.73 -19.73 -8.57
N ASP A 216 9.38 -20.00 -9.83
CA ASP A 216 10.16 -20.85 -10.73
C ASP A 216 11.56 -20.26 -10.99
N PHE A 217 11.66 -18.94 -11.17
CA PHE A 217 12.92 -18.25 -11.38
C PHE A 217 13.84 -18.36 -10.16
N VAL A 218 13.30 -18.16 -8.96
CA VAL A 218 14.05 -18.35 -7.71
C VAL A 218 14.49 -19.82 -7.55
N GLN A 219 13.60 -20.77 -7.81
CA GLN A 219 13.95 -22.20 -7.79
C GLN A 219 15.07 -22.54 -8.78
N MET A 220 15.02 -22.00 -9.99
CA MET A 220 16.03 -22.22 -11.03
C MET A 220 17.41 -21.67 -10.61
N LEU A 221 17.48 -20.47 -10.04
CA LEU A 221 18.73 -19.88 -9.55
C LEU A 221 19.39 -20.77 -8.47
N LEU A 222 18.59 -21.36 -7.59
CA LEU A 222 19.06 -22.26 -6.54
C LEU A 222 19.59 -23.58 -7.10
N HIS A 223 18.87 -24.19 -8.04
CA HIS A 223 19.31 -25.44 -8.68
C HIS A 223 20.59 -25.24 -9.50
N LYS A 224 20.76 -24.10 -10.16
CA LYS A 224 21.95 -23.79 -10.95
C LYS A 224 23.21 -23.63 -10.07
N GLN A 225 23.07 -23.12 -8.85
CA GLN A 225 24.19 -22.99 -7.91
C GLN A 225 24.54 -24.31 -7.20
N ALA A 226 23.55 -25.13 -6.82
CA ALA A 226 23.79 -26.46 -6.23
C ALA A 226 24.60 -27.37 -7.16
N ASN A 227 24.36 -27.28 -8.48
CA ASN A 227 25.10 -28.03 -9.48
C ASN A 227 26.50 -27.45 -9.79
N SER A 228 26.77 -26.19 -9.44
CA SER A 228 28.11 -25.59 -9.60
C SER A 228 29.04 -25.86 -8.41
N ALA A 229 28.50 -26.16 -7.24
CA ALA A 229 29.25 -26.51 -6.04
C ALA A 229 29.68 -28.00 -5.97
N SER A 230 29.22 -28.84 -6.90
CA SER A 230 29.46 -30.29 -6.92
C SER A 230 30.53 -30.75 -7.91
N LEU A 231 31.29 -29.84 -8.55
CA LEU A 231 32.42 -30.21 -9.38
C LEU A 231 33.61 -30.65 -8.51
N PRO A 232 34.10 -31.90 -8.65
CA PRO A 232 35.23 -32.37 -7.86
C PRO A 232 36.53 -31.68 -8.31
N PRO A 233 37.53 -31.53 -7.42
CA PRO A 233 38.82 -30.99 -7.80
C PRO A 233 39.44 -31.91 -8.85
N THR A 234 39.70 -31.37 -10.04
CA THR A 234 40.55 -32.03 -11.03
C THR A 234 41.95 -32.14 -10.44
N SER A 235 42.32 -33.35 -10.03
CA SER A 235 43.69 -33.70 -9.68
C SER A 235 44.59 -33.55 -10.90
N ARG A 236 45.55 -32.63 -10.80
CA ARG A 236 46.77 -32.60 -11.61
C ARG A 236 47.95 -32.43 -10.69
#